data_AF-A0A2G4IKC5-F1
#
_entry.id   AF-A0A2G4IKC5-F1
#
_cell.length_a   1.000
_cell.length_b   1.000
_cell.length_c   1.000
_cell.angle_alpha   90.00
_cell.angle_beta   90.00
_cell.angle_gamma   90.00
#
_symmetry.space_group_name_H-M   'P 1'
#
loop_
_entity.id
_entity.type
_entity.pdbx_description
1 polymer ?
#
loop_
_entity_poly.entity_id
_entity_poly.type
_entity_poly.pdbx_seq_one_letter_code
_entity_poly.pdbx_strand_id
1 'polypeptide(L)'
;LETYQNINARNLLESFHDAQQSLDTAMNLFASGYLPLDQRSTVENLYWSICRKIYKLTKQLEFIPEELEGLEALLSDTYFCNFSLFQSIPDSWAIKQLFPVMPIHRLNERPTRAAVLGDVTCDSDGKIDQFIDRRDVKRTLPLHAWLKEPYYLGAFLIGAYQEILGDLHNLFGDTNAVHVSTDDRGEVVLDAVIKGDTVREVLGYVEFDANQLVHRLRDSIEQAVREGRICDVQAGKFLKFYEEGLGGYTYLEEPSQD
;
A
#
# COMPACT_ATOMS: atom_id res chain seq x y z
N LEU A 1 -0.83 -14.38 29.43
CA LEU A 1 0.31 -15.32 29.26
C LEU A 1 -0.15 -16.76 29.33
N GLU A 2 -0.96 -17.11 30.31
CA GLU A 2 -1.56 -18.45 30.47
C GLU A 2 -2.30 -18.92 29.19
N THR A 3 -3.19 -18.08 28.63
CA THR A 3 -3.87 -18.36 27.36
C THR A 3 -2.87 -18.74 26.27
N TYR A 4 -1.83 -17.93 26.05
CA TYR A 4 -0.81 -18.21 25.03
C TYR A 4 -0.12 -19.56 25.21
N GLN A 5 0.19 -19.96 26.45
CA GLN A 5 0.85 -21.23 26.75
C GLN A 5 -0.09 -22.42 26.52
N ASN A 6 -1.37 -22.30 26.89
CA ASN A 6 -2.33 -23.40 26.95
C ASN A 6 -3.20 -23.59 25.70
N ILE A 7 -3.06 -22.75 24.66
CA ILE A 7 -3.77 -22.93 23.37
C ILE A 7 -3.52 -24.33 22.79
N ASN A 8 -4.61 -25.01 22.47
CA ASN A 8 -4.67 -26.29 21.78
C ASN A 8 -5.94 -26.35 20.89
N ALA A 9 -6.09 -27.41 20.11
CA ALA A 9 -7.19 -27.53 19.14
C ALA A 9 -8.61 -27.53 19.78
N ARG A 10 -8.74 -27.89 21.07
CA ARG A 10 -10.05 -27.97 21.74
C ARG A 10 -10.51 -26.64 22.33
N ASN A 11 -9.59 -25.73 22.64
CA ASN A 11 -9.88 -24.45 23.30
C ASN A 11 -9.55 -23.24 22.42
N LEU A 12 -9.52 -23.39 21.09
CA LEU A 12 -9.17 -22.30 20.17
C LEU A 12 -10.11 -21.10 20.31
N LEU A 13 -11.42 -21.36 20.32
CA LEU A 13 -12.44 -20.31 20.39
C LEU A 13 -12.43 -19.60 21.75
N GLU A 14 -12.35 -20.37 22.83
CA GLU A 14 -12.19 -19.85 24.20
C GLU A 14 -10.93 -18.99 24.31
N SER A 15 -9.78 -19.50 23.83
CA SER A 15 -8.51 -18.76 23.85
C SER A 15 -8.56 -17.48 23.03
N PHE A 16 -9.31 -17.46 21.93
CA PHE A 16 -9.51 -16.27 21.10
C PHE A 16 -10.33 -15.22 21.84
N HIS A 17 -11.47 -15.61 22.42
CA HIS A 17 -12.33 -14.72 23.19
C HIS A 17 -11.63 -14.17 24.44
N ASP A 18 -10.90 -15.00 25.18
CA ASP A 18 -10.10 -14.58 26.33
C ASP A 18 -9.05 -13.53 25.93
N ALA A 19 -8.37 -13.75 24.80
CA ALA A 19 -7.38 -12.82 24.28
C ALA A 19 -8.02 -11.50 23.86
N GLN A 20 -9.20 -11.54 23.23
CA GLN A 20 -9.94 -10.35 22.81
C GLN A 20 -10.44 -9.55 24.02
N GLN A 21 -11.04 -10.20 25.00
CA GLN A 21 -11.46 -9.55 26.25
C GLN A 21 -10.27 -8.92 27.00
N SER A 22 -9.13 -9.59 27.02
CA SER A 22 -7.90 -9.07 27.64
C SER A 22 -7.38 -7.83 26.91
N LEU A 23 -7.42 -7.83 25.57
CA LEU A 23 -7.04 -6.68 24.75
C LEU A 23 -7.97 -5.50 25.01
N ASP A 24 -9.29 -5.71 24.97
CA ASP A 24 -10.29 -4.66 25.19
C ASP A 24 -10.16 -4.04 26.59
N THR A 25 -9.94 -4.87 27.60
CA THR A 25 -9.69 -4.41 28.97
C THR A 25 -8.43 -3.54 29.04
N ALA A 26 -7.34 -3.96 28.40
CA ALA A 26 -6.10 -3.20 28.37
C ALA A 26 -6.26 -1.86 27.63
N MET A 27 -7.02 -1.82 26.52
CA MET A 27 -7.32 -0.59 25.80
C MET A 27 -8.13 0.39 26.66
N ASN A 28 -9.13 -0.10 27.40
CA ASN A 28 -9.93 0.72 28.32
C ASN A 28 -9.08 1.30 29.46
N LEU A 29 -8.20 0.48 30.05
CA LEU A 29 -7.29 0.94 31.09
C LEU A 29 -6.29 1.97 30.56
N PHE A 30 -5.76 1.78 29.35
CA PHE A 30 -4.85 2.72 28.70
C PHE A 30 -5.55 4.06 28.43
N ALA A 31 -6.74 4.03 27.83
CA ALA A 31 -7.54 5.23 27.53
C ALA A 31 -7.91 6.01 28.80
N SER A 32 -8.09 5.31 29.92
CA SER A 32 -8.41 5.89 31.23
C SER A 32 -7.16 6.31 32.02
N GLY A 33 -5.96 6.12 31.50
CA GLY A 33 -4.68 6.49 32.14
C GLY A 33 -4.17 5.52 33.22
N TYR A 34 -4.80 4.35 33.38
CA TYR A 34 -4.42 3.34 34.38
C TYR A 34 -3.40 2.32 33.86
N LEU A 35 -3.09 2.32 32.57
CA LEU A 35 -2.15 1.39 31.95
C LEU A 35 -1.14 2.14 31.07
N PRO A 36 0.17 2.03 31.32
CA PRO A 36 1.20 2.73 30.56
C PRO A 36 1.46 2.08 29.18
N LEU A 37 2.12 2.84 28.29
CA LEU A 37 2.30 2.45 26.88
C LEU A 37 3.10 1.15 26.70
N ASP A 38 4.10 0.89 27.54
CA ASP A 38 4.91 -0.34 27.53
C ASP A 38 4.06 -1.59 27.82
N GLN A 39 3.12 -1.47 28.77
CA GLN A 39 2.16 -2.53 29.06
C GLN A 39 1.17 -2.70 27.92
N ARG A 40 0.69 -1.62 27.31
CA ARG A 40 -0.21 -1.69 26.14
C ARG A 40 0.47 -2.44 25.00
N SER A 41 1.71 -2.06 24.69
CA SER A 41 2.52 -2.73 23.66
C SER A 41 2.70 -4.22 23.97
N THR A 42 2.93 -4.57 25.23
CA THR A 42 3.06 -5.98 25.65
C THR A 42 1.76 -6.76 25.43
N VAL A 43 0.60 -6.18 25.77
CA VAL A 43 -0.71 -6.83 25.57
C VAL A 43 -1.02 -6.98 24.09
N GLU A 44 -0.82 -5.94 23.27
CA GLU A 44 -0.99 -6.01 21.81
C GLU A 44 -0.11 -7.11 21.20
N ASN A 45 1.18 -7.14 21.54
CA ASN A 45 2.11 -8.17 21.05
C ASN A 45 1.68 -9.59 21.44
N LEU A 46 1.17 -9.76 22.67
CA LEU A 46 0.68 -11.06 23.14
C LEU A 46 -0.60 -11.48 22.40
N TYR A 47 -1.55 -10.55 22.21
CA TYR A 47 -2.77 -10.79 21.43
C TYR A 47 -2.42 -11.27 20.02
N TRP A 48 -1.56 -10.56 19.31
CA TRP A 48 -1.12 -10.95 17.96
C TRP A 48 -0.40 -12.30 17.93
N SER A 49 0.37 -12.61 18.97
CA SER A 49 1.04 -13.91 19.11
C SER A 49 0.05 -15.06 19.33
N ILE A 50 -1.01 -14.82 20.11
CA ILE A 50 -2.13 -15.75 20.31
C ILE A 50 -2.86 -15.97 18.99
N CYS A 51 -3.28 -14.92 18.31
CA CYS A 51 -3.97 -14.99 17.01
C CYS A 51 -3.16 -15.81 15.99
N ARG A 52 -1.84 -15.57 15.86
CA ARG A 52 -0.97 -16.34 14.96
C ARG A 52 -0.89 -17.82 15.33
N LYS A 53 -0.86 -18.15 16.63
CA LYS A 53 -0.84 -19.54 17.11
C LYS A 53 -2.18 -20.24 16.83
N ILE A 54 -3.30 -19.55 17.06
CA ILE A 54 -4.65 -20.02 16.74
C ILE A 54 -4.77 -20.28 15.23
N TYR A 55 -4.41 -19.32 14.38
CA TYR A 55 -4.46 -19.46 12.93
C TYR A 55 -3.61 -20.63 12.39
N LYS A 56 -2.48 -20.95 13.02
CA LYS A 56 -1.69 -22.14 12.65
C LYS A 56 -2.43 -23.45 12.95
N LEU A 57 -3.20 -23.49 14.03
CA LEU A 57 -3.97 -24.66 14.45
C LEU A 57 -5.26 -24.80 13.66
N THR A 58 -5.89 -23.71 13.23
CA THR A 58 -7.10 -23.77 12.37
C THR A 58 -6.82 -24.45 11.04
N LYS A 59 -5.59 -24.39 10.50
CA LYS A 59 -5.18 -25.12 9.30
C LYS A 59 -5.23 -26.65 9.41
N GLN A 60 -5.33 -27.19 10.62
CA GLN A 60 -5.44 -28.63 10.89
C GLN A 60 -6.89 -29.07 11.12
N LEU A 61 -7.83 -28.13 11.19
CA LEU A 61 -9.24 -28.42 11.35
C LEU A 61 -9.88 -28.74 10.01
N GLU A 62 -10.83 -29.65 10.02
CA GLU A 62 -11.69 -29.94 8.87
C GLU A 62 -12.68 -28.79 8.61
N PHE A 63 -13.13 -28.15 9.69
CA PHE A 63 -14.05 -27.01 9.67
C PHE A 63 -13.51 -25.89 10.56
N ILE A 64 -13.46 -24.67 10.04
CA ILE A 64 -13.05 -23.48 10.79
C ILE A 64 -14.31 -22.86 11.40
N PRO A 65 -14.35 -22.59 12.72
CA PRO A 65 -15.45 -21.84 13.32
C PRO A 65 -15.63 -20.47 12.67
N GLU A 66 -16.87 -20.01 12.52
CA GLU A 66 -17.24 -18.76 11.85
C GLU A 66 -16.48 -17.55 12.45
N GLU A 67 -16.34 -17.51 13.78
CA GLU A 67 -15.63 -16.43 14.49
C GLU A 67 -14.14 -16.37 14.15
N LEU A 68 -13.55 -17.46 13.65
CA LEU A 68 -12.14 -17.56 13.27
C LEU A 68 -11.92 -17.40 11.75
N GLU A 69 -12.98 -17.32 10.93
CA GLU A 69 -12.84 -17.14 9.47
C GLU A 69 -12.16 -15.81 9.12
N GLY A 70 -12.43 -14.75 9.89
CA GLY A 70 -11.81 -13.43 9.70
C GLY A 70 -10.33 -13.35 10.11
N LEU A 71 -9.79 -14.39 10.75
CA LEU A 71 -8.47 -14.35 11.36
C LEU A 71 -7.34 -14.26 10.32
N GLU A 72 -7.51 -14.84 9.14
CA GLU A 72 -6.53 -14.72 8.06
C GLU A 72 -6.39 -13.29 7.55
N ALA A 73 -7.52 -12.61 7.33
CA ALA A 73 -7.54 -11.21 6.91
C ALA A 73 -6.95 -10.30 7.99
N LEU A 74 -7.30 -10.56 9.25
CA LEU A 74 -6.77 -9.82 10.40
C LEU A 74 -5.24 -9.95 10.55
N LEU A 75 -4.68 -11.11 10.17
CA LEU A 75 -3.25 -11.41 10.22
C LEU A 75 -2.52 -11.20 8.88
N SER A 76 -3.23 -10.69 7.87
CA SER A 76 -2.68 -10.51 6.54
C SER A 76 -1.60 -9.43 6.53
N ASP A 77 -0.67 -9.56 5.60
CA ASP A 77 0.29 -8.50 5.33
C ASP A 77 -0.37 -7.39 4.51
N THR A 78 0.14 -6.17 4.62
CA THR A 78 -0.17 -5.11 3.67
C THR A 78 1.00 -4.95 2.70
N TYR A 79 0.73 -5.16 1.41
CA TYR A 79 1.69 -4.90 0.34
C TYR A 79 1.39 -3.51 -0.24
N PHE A 80 2.26 -2.55 0.05
CA PHE A 80 2.16 -1.21 -0.52
C PHE A 80 2.65 -1.23 -1.97
N CYS A 81 1.75 -0.86 -2.87
CA CYS A 81 1.98 -0.83 -4.30
C CYS A 81 2.11 0.62 -4.74
N ASN A 82 3.09 0.92 -5.59
CA ASN A 82 3.32 2.28 -6.10
C ASN A 82 2.30 2.65 -7.18
N PHE A 83 1.07 2.91 -6.78
CA PHE A 83 -0.03 3.38 -7.61
C PHE A 83 -1.04 4.15 -6.73
N SER A 84 -2.08 4.71 -7.36
CA SER A 84 -3.23 5.30 -6.66
C SER A 84 -4.48 4.54 -7.09
N LEU A 85 -5.22 4.02 -6.12
CA LEU A 85 -6.48 3.31 -6.35
C LEU A 85 -7.51 4.24 -7.01
N PHE A 86 -7.57 5.49 -6.54
CA PHE A 86 -8.52 6.50 -7.02
C PHE A 86 -8.23 6.94 -8.46
N GLN A 87 -6.96 6.98 -8.85
CA GLN A 87 -6.55 7.31 -10.21
C GLN A 87 -6.73 6.14 -11.17
N SER A 88 -6.25 4.94 -10.81
CA SER A 88 -6.12 3.83 -11.77
C SER A 88 -7.26 2.81 -11.72
N ILE A 89 -7.95 2.68 -10.57
CA ILE A 89 -8.99 1.66 -10.38
C ILE A 89 -10.17 2.23 -9.55
N PRO A 90 -10.77 3.37 -9.96
CA PRO A 90 -11.78 4.10 -9.16
C PRO A 90 -13.01 3.25 -8.80
N ASP A 91 -13.49 2.40 -9.71
CA ASP A 91 -14.66 1.54 -9.46
C ASP A 91 -14.43 0.52 -8.32
N SER A 92 -13.18 0.14 -8.03
CA SER A 92 -12.89 -0.74 -6.89
C SER A 92 -13.19 -0.03 -5.57
N TRP A 93 -12.87 1.27 -5.50
CA TRP A 93 -13.22 2.10 -4.35
C TRP A 93 -14.72 2.42 -4.32
N ALA A 94 -15.26 2.95 -5.43
CA ALA A 94 -16.59 3.57 -5.48
C ALA A 94 -17.75 2.57 -5.40
N ILE A 95 -17.66 1.45 -6.12
CA ILE A 95 -18.76 0.47 -6.25
C ILE A 95 -18.35 -0.95 -5.85
N LYS A 96 -17.16 -1.12 -5.27
CA LYS A 96 -16.60 -2.42 -4.86
C LYS A 96 -16.47 -3.41 -6.02
N GLN A 97 -16.19 -2.89 -7.21
CA GLN A 97 -15.91 -3.71 -8.37
C GLN A 97 -14.65 -4.55 -8.14
N LEU A 98 -14.73 -5.85 -8.46
CA LEU A 98 -13.63 -6.78 -8.32
C LEU A 98 -12.82 -6.83 -9.61
N PHE A 99 -11.51 -6.63 -9.50
CA PHE A 99 -10.56 -6.78 -10.59
C PHE A 99 -9.63 -7.97 -10.30
N PRO A 100 -9.31 -8.82 -11.30
CA PRO A 100 -8.27 -9.80 -11.14
C PRO A 100 -6.92 -9.10 -10.90
N VAL A 101 -6.27 -9.43 -9.79
CA VAL A 101 -4.92 -8.96 -9.47
C VAL A 101 -4.03 -10.15 -9.17
N MET A 102 -2.85 -10.19 -9.76
CA MET A 102 -1.88 -11.26 -9.51
C MET A 102 -0.43 -10.79 -9.78
N PRO A 103 0.57 -11.48 -9.22
CA PRO A 103 1.96 -11.29 -9.64
C PRO A 103 2.11 -11.57 -11.14
N ILE A 104 2.95 -10.81 -11.83
CA ILE A 104 3.28 -11.05 -13.25
C ILE A 104 4.61 -11.80 -13.43
N HIS A 105 5.18 -12.25 -12.32
CA HIS A 105 6.41 -13.03 -12.27
C HIS A 105 6.37 -14.03 -11.12
N ARG A 106 7.38 -14.92 -11.05
CA ARG A 106 7.48 -16.01 -10.06
C ARG A 106 6.27 -16.96 -10.05
N LEU A 107 5.56 -17.07 -11.18
CA LEU A 107 4.34 -17.88 -11.30
C LEU A 107 4.54 -19.39 -11.09
N ASN A 108 5.78 -19.87 -11.17
CA ASN A 108 6.14 -21.27 -10.89
C ASN A 108 6.45 -21.52 -9.40
N GLU A 109 6.47 -20.47 -8.57
CA GLU A 109 6.67 -20.57 -7.13
C GLU A 109 5.33 -20.54 -6.41
N ARG A 110 5.25 -21.25 -5.28
CA ARG A 110 4.02 -21.24 -4.48
C ARG A 110 3.99 -19.98 -3.60
N PRO A 111 2.94 -19.15 -3.65
CA PRO A 111 2.78 -18.02 -2.73
C PRO A 111 2.61 -18.53 -1.29
N THR A 112 3.14 -17.79 -0.32
CA THR A 112 3.21 -18.19 1.10
C THR A 112 2.64 -17.16 2.06
N ARG A 113 2.29 -15.97 1.57
CA ARG A 113 1.74 -14.86 2.35
C ARG A 113 0.31 -14.61 1.93
N ALA A 114 -0.57 -14.36 2.89
CA ALA A 114 -1.89 -13.79 2.63
C ALA A 114 -1.76 -12.27 2.80
N ALA A 115 -2.21 -11.50 1.82
CA ALA A 115 -2.00 -10.06 1.81
C ALA A 115 -3.23 -9.28 1.34
N VAL A 116 -3.34 -8.05 1.81
CA VAL A 116 -4.12 -6.98 1.19
C VAL A 116 -3.17 -6.04 0.45
N LEU A 117 -3.69 -5.32 -0.54
CA LEU A 117 -2.89 -4.33 -1.28
C LEU A 117 -3.24 -2.94 -0.75
N GLY A 118 -2.23 -2.18 -0.33
CA GLY A 118 -2.38 -0.75 -0.09
C GLY A 118 -1.79 0.02 -1.26
N ASP A 119 -2.37 1.16 -1.59
CA ASP A 119 -1.78 2.12 -2.51
C ASP A 119 -0.84 3.09 -1.75
N VAL A 120 -0.24 4.07 -2.43
CA VAL A 120 0.68 5.04 -1.78
C VAL A 120 -0.02 6.33 -1.32
N THR A 121 -1.35 6.37 -1.35
CA THR A 121 -2.10 7.51 -0.86
C THR A 121 -2.12 7.55 0.67
N CYS A 122 -2.50 8.71 1.21
CA CYS A 122 -2.65 8.89 2.66
C CYS A 122 -4.04 8.45 3.14
N ASP A 123 -4.91 8.00 2.24
CA ASP A 123 -6.28 7.61 2.56
C ASP A 123 -6.35 6.13 2.90
N SER A 124 -7.02 5.80 4.00
CA SER A 124 -7.25 4.40 4.41
C SER A 124 -8.13 3.60 3.44
N ASP A 125 -8.89 4.30 2.59
CA ASP A 125 -9.68 3.70 1.51
C ASP A 125 -8.83 3.32 0.30
N GLY A 126 -7.58 3.79 0.21
CA GLY A 126 -6.57 3.43 -0.79
C GLY A 126 -6.06 2.00 -0.64
N LYS A 127 -6.96 1.02 -0.65
CA LYS A 127 -6.63 -0.41 -0.51
C LYS A 127 -7.56 -1.31 -1.31
N ILE A 128 -7.03 -2.48 -1.67
CA ILE A 128 -7.79 -3.61 -2.20
C ILE A 128 -7.73 -4.73 -1.16
N ASP A 129 -8.87 -4.98 -0.52
CA ASP A 129 -9.06 -6.04 0.48
C ASP A 129 -10.18 -7.03 0.09
N GLN A 130 -10.60 -7.00 -1.18
CA GLN A 130 -11.57 -7.91 -1.78
C GLN A 130 -11.04 -8.44 -3.11
N PHE A 131 -11.01 -9.76 -3.24
CA PHE A 131 -10.41 -10.47 -4.38
C PHE A 131 -11.32 -11.57 -4.90
N ILE A 132 -11.18 -11.88 -6.19
CA ILE A 132 -11.99 -12.89 -6.88
C ILE A 132 -11.64 -14.29 -6.36
N ASP A 133 -12.67 -15.09 -6.02
CA ASP A 133 -12.53 -16.54 -5.79
C ASP A 133 -13.64 -17.34 -6.47
N ARG A 134 -13.47 -18.66 -6.55
CA ARG A 134 -14.37 -19.56 -7.29
C ARG A 134 -15.78 -19.66 -6.72
N ARG A 135 -15.96 -19.36 -5.44
CA ARG A 135 -17.23 -19.56 -4.73
C ARG A 135 -17.75 -18.29 -4.05
N ASP A 136 -16.85 -17.37 -3.69
CA ASP A 136 -17.19 -16.14 -2.98
C ASP A 136 -16.08 -15.08 -3.19
N VAL A 137 -16.17 -13.96 -2.49
CA VAL A 137 -15.13 -12.91 -2.42
C VAL A 137 -14.12 -13.25 -1.33
N LYS A 138 -12.84 -13.35 -1.71
CA LYS A 138 -11.74 -13.51 -0.74
C LYS A 138 -11.34 -12.16 -0.16
N ARG A 139 -10.91 -12.17 1.11
CA ARG A 139 -10.41 -10.98 1.81
C ARG A 139 -8.90 -10.80 1.70
N THR A 140 -8.20 -11.76 1.12
CA THR A 140 -6.74 -11.74 0.97
C THR A 140 -6.33 -12.30 -0.39
N LEU A 141 -5.18 -11.83 -0.88
CA LEU A 141 -4.51 -12.32 -2.08
C LEU A 141 -3.28 -13.14 -1.67
N PRO A 142 -3.12 -14.37 -2.17
CA PRO A 142 -1.92 -15.15 -1.92
C PRO A 142 -0.74 -14.57 -2.72
N LEU A 143 0.30 -14.11 -2.02
CA LEU A 143 1.51 -13.52 -2.60
C LEU A 143 2.78 -14.26 -2.14
N HIS A 144 3.86 -14.06 -2.91
CA HIS A 144 5.20 -14.49 -2.51
C HIS A 144 5.72 -13.58 -1.41
N ALA A 145 6.55 -14.10 -0.52
CA ALA A 145 7.29 -13.25 0.42
C ALA A 145 8.15 -12.24 -0.35
N TRP A 146 8.10 -10.98 0.08
CA TRP A 146 8.95 -9.93 -0.46
C TRP A 146 10.40 -10.12 -0.02
N LEU A 147 11.29 -10.29 -1.00
CA LEU A 147 12.72 -10.57 -0.79
C LEU A 147 13.59 -9.32 -0.96
N LYS A 148 13.00 -8.11 -0.87
CA LYS A 148 13.67 -6.83 -1.20
C LYS A 148 14.16 -6.76 -2.65
N GLU A 149 13.42 -7.41 -3.54
CA GLU A 149 13.61 -7.38 -4.99
C GLU A 149 12.36 -6.79 -5.63
N PRO A 150 12.45 -6.28 -6.88
CA PRO A 150 11.28 -5.76 -7.58
C PRO A 150 10.15 -6.78 -7.65
N TYR A 151 8.99 -6.40 -7.15
CA TYR A 151 7.81 -7.25 -7.06
C TYR A 151 6.62 -6.59 -7.75
N TYR A 152 6.26 -7.10 -8.92
CA TYR A 152 5.30 -6.48 -9.81
C TYR A 152 3.97 -7.24 -9.78
N LEU A 153 2.90 -6.48 -9.62
CA LEU A 153 1.53 -6.97 -9.72
C LEU A 153 0.90 -6.41 -10.99
N GLY A 154 0.04 -7.22 -11.62
CA GLY A 154 -0.83 -6.78 -12.71
C GLY A 154 -2.26 -6.75 -12.20
N ALA A 155 -2.96 -5.63 -12.46
CA ALA A 155 -4.41 -5.55 -12.39
C ALA A 155 -4.97 -5.70 -13.80
N PHE A 156 -5.98 -6.55 -13.97
CA PHE A 156 -6.53 -6.92 -15.27
C PHE A 156 -7.99 -6.48 -15.37
N LEU A 157 -8.50 -6.45 -16.61
CA LEU A 157 -9.89 -6.07 -16.92
C LEU A 157 -10.23 -4.62 -16.53
N ILE A 158 -9.23 -3.73 -16.50
CA ILE A 158 -9.37 -2.30 -16.18
C ILE A 158 -9.62 -1.42 -17.41
N GLY A 159 -9.82 -1.99 -18.60
CA GLY A 159 -9.88 -1.23 -19.86
C GLY A 159 -11.19 -0.49 -20.14
N ALA A 160 -12.18 -0.56 -19.26
CA ALA A 160 -13.46 0.14 -19.40
C ALA A 160 -13.70 1.03 -18.17
N TYR A 161 -14.14 2.26 -18.39
CA TYR A 161 -14.42 3.30 -17.38
C TYR A 161 -13.20 3.82 -16.58
N GLN A 162 -12.27 2.95 -16.20
CA GLN A 162 -11.23 3.28 -15.21
C GLN A 162 -10.38 4.50 -15.57
N GLU A 163 -9.88 4.57 -16.82
CA GLU A 163 -8.99 5.65 -17.24
C GLU A 163 -9.64 7.03 -17.18
N ILE A 164 -10.91 7.16 -17.57
CA ILE A 164 -11.60 8.46 -17.64
C ILE A 164 -12.25 8.87 -16.30
N LEU A 165 -12.49 7.92 -15.41
CA LEU A 165 -13.09 8.17 -14.09
C LEU A 165 -12.04 8.44 -13.00
N GLY A 166 -10.75 8.26 -13.30
CA GLY A 166 -9.66 8.51 -12.36
C GLY A 166 -9.63 9.95 -11.86
N ASP A 167 -9.25 10.12 -10.59
CA ASP A 167 -9.06 11.43 -9.98
C ASP A 167 -7.64 11.65 -9.44
N LEU A 168 -7.30 12.93 -9.23
CA LEU A 168 -6.01 13.38 -8.73
C LEU A 168 -5.90 13.31 -7.20
N HIS A 169 -6.40 12.26 -6.56
CA HIS A 169 -6.28 12.11 -5.10
C HIS A 169 -4.81 12.21 -4.67
N ASN A 170 -4.52 13.04 -3.67
CA ASN A 170 -3.16 13.38 -3.24
C ASN A 170 -2.24 13.95 -4.34
N LEU A 171 -2.81 14.48 -5.42
CA LEU A 171 -2.07 14.98 -6.59
C LEU A 171 -1.25 13.90 -7.32
N PHE A 172 -1.62 12.62 -7.16
CA PHE A 172 -1.13 11.58 -8.07
C PHE A 172 -1.85 11.73 -9.40
N GLY A 173 -1.09 11.96 -10.47
CA GLY A 173 -1.62 12.20 -11.80
C GLY A 173 -1.71 10.96 -12.66
N ASP A 174 -1.96 11.16 -13.95
CA ASP A 174 -2.12 10.08 -14.91
C ASP A 174 -0.91 9.15 -14.94
N THR A 175 -1.16 7.86 -15.19
CA THR A 175 -0.10 6.86 -15.29
C THR A 175 0.54 6.82 -16.67
N ASN A 176 1.78 6.33 -16.77
CA ASN A 176 2.35 6.04 -18.08
C ASN A 176 1.51 4.97 -18.79
N ALA A 177 1.10 5.24 -20.03
CA ALA A 177 0.37 4.29 -20.86
C ALA A 177 1.19 3.89 -22.08
N VAL A 178 1.15 2.61 -22.43
CA VAL A 178 1.92 2.06 -23.56
C VAL A 178 1.01 1.19 -24.42
N HIS A 179 0.99 1.47 -25.72
CA HIS A 179 0.31 0.63 -26.69
C HIS A 179 1.28 -0.44 -27.19
N VAL A 180 0.89 -1.71 -27.03
CA VAL A 180 1.72 -2.86 -27.37
C VAL A 180 1.01 -3.70 -28.43
N SER A 181 1.69 -3.99 -29.52
CA SER A 181 1.23 -4.91 -30.56
C SER A 181 2.26 -6.03 -30.79
N THR A 182 1.89 -6.97 -31.65
CA THR A 182 2.75 -8.06 -32.08
C THR A 182 2.85 -8.01 -33.60
N ASP A 183 4.08 -8.04 -34.12
CA ASP A 183 4.30 -8.01 -35.57
C ASP A 183 4.04 -9.38 -36.23
N ASP A 184 4.18 -9.44 -37.56
CA ASP A 184 4.00 -10.66 -38.35
C ASP A 184 4.97 -11.80 -37.96
N ARG A 185 6.03 -11.51 -37.20
CA ARG A 185 7.03 -12.47 -36.72
C ARG A 185 6.77 -12.94 -35.29
N GLY A 186 5.78 -12.37 -34.61
CA GLY A 186 5.50 -12.65 -33.21
C GLY A 186 6.30 -11.79 -32.24
N GLU A 187 7.02 -10.77 -32.71
CA GLU A 187 7.84 -9.89 -31.87
C GLU A 187 7.01 -8.76 -31.27
N VAL A 188 7.35 -8.37 -30.04
CA VAL A 188 6.67 -7.30 -29.31
C VAL A 188 7.08 -5.94 -29.88
N VAL A 189 6.09 -5.13 -30.25
CA VAL A 189 6.28 -3.77 -30.75
C VAL A 189 5.59 -2.77 -29.83
N LEU A 190 6.30 -1.70 -29.47
CA LEU A 190 5.73 -0.57 -28.73
C LEU A 190 5.29 0.50 -29.73
N ASP A 191 3.98 0.61 -29.95
CA ASP A 191 3.42 1.51 -30.97
C ASP A 191 3.38 2.96 -30.48
N ALA A 192 3.09 3.16 -29.19
CA ALA A 192 3.00 4.46 -28.56
C ALA A 192 3.40 4.39 -27.09
N VAL A 193 4.04 5.45 -26.61
CA VAL A 193 4.34 5.68 -25.20
C VAL A 193 3.78 7.05 -24.83
N ILE A 194 2.78 7.06 -23.96
CA ILE A 194 2.16 8.25 -23.39
C ILE A 194 2.72 8.39 -21.99
N LYS A 195 3.39 9.52 -21.74
CA LYS A 195 3.94 9.81 -20.42
C LYS A 195 2.81 10.21 -19.48
N GLY A 196 2.87 9.70 -18.27
CA GLY A 196 2.02 10.15 -17.18
C GLY A 196 2.45 11.52 -16.65
N ASP A 197 1.66 12.06 -15.74
CA ASP A 197 1.82 13.45 -15.30
C ASP A 197 3.02 13.65 -14.38
N THR A 198 3.65 14.79 -14.56
CA THR A 198 4.68 15.34 -13.66
C THR A 198 4.06 16.17 -12.54
N VAL A 199 4.82 16.39 -11.46
CA VAL A 199 4.39 17.26 -10.35
C VAL A 199 4.06 18.67 -10.86
N ARG A 200 4.82 19.20 -11.83
CA ARG A 200 4.55 20.48 -12.48
C ARG A 200 3.18 20.52 -13.16
N GLU A 201 2.81 19.47 -13.90
CA GLU A 201 1.52 19.40 -14.59
C GLU A 201 0.38 19.34 -13.58
N VAL A 202 0.50 18.50 -12.54
CA VAL A 202 -0.55 18.39 -11.53
C VAL A 202 -0.74 19.66 -10.71
N LEU A 203 0.35 20.36 -10.37
CA LEU A 203 0.28 21.68 -9.75
C LEU A 203 -0.41 22.72 -10.67
N GLY A 204 -0.25 22.57 -11.98
CA GLY A 204 -0.97 23.39 -12.96
C GLY A 204 -2.50 23.22 -12.86
N TYR A 205 -3.00 22.00 -12.65
CA TYR A 205 -4.44 21.75 -12.48
C TYR A 205 -5.05 22.45 -11.25
N VAL A 206 -4.25 22.68 -10.22
CA VAL A 206 -4.66 23.42 -9.00
C VAL A 206 -4.22 24.89 -9.04
N GLU A 207 -3.99 25.43 -10.25
CA GLU A 207 -3.73 26.86 -10.52
C GLU A 207 -2.41 27.39 -9.92
N PHE A 208 -1.41 26.52 -9.74
CA PHE A 208 -0.05 26.93 -9.38
C PHE A 208 0.85 27.06 -10.62
N ASP A 209 1.57 28.18 -10.68
CA ASP A 209 2.62 28.40 -11.67
C ASP A 209 3.97 27.88 -11.14
N ALA A 210 4.43 26.76 -11.68
CA ALA A 210 5.69 26.14 -11.31
C ALA A 210 6.91 27.08 -11.46
N ASN A 211 6.91 27.99 -12.44
CA ASN A 211 8.01 28.94 -12.60
C ASN A 211 8.00 29.97 -11.47
N GLN A 212 6.83 30.45 -11.05
CA GLN A 212 6.72 31.32 -9.88
C GLN A 212 7.16 30.63 -8.60
N LEU A 213 6.85 29.33 -8.43
CA LEU A 213 7.30 28.55 -7.30
C LEU A 213 8.84 28.46 -7.24
N VAL A 214 9.48 28.18 -8.38
CA VAL A 214 10.94 28.16 -8.50
C VAL A 214 11.53 29.54 -8.17
N HIS A 215 10.93 30.63 -8.66
CA HIS A 215 11.38 31.99 -8.33
C HIS A 215 11.31 32.30 -6.83
N ARG A 216 10.19 31.96 -6.16
CA ARG A 216 10.06 32.17 -4.71
C ARG A 216 11.07 31.35 -3.90
N LEU A 217 11.34 30.11 -4.33
CA LEU A 217 12.37 29.29 -3.70
C LEU A 217 13.76 29.93 -3.88
N ARG A 218 14.06 30.41 -5.08
CA ARG A 218 15.34 31.08 -5.37
C ARG A 218 15.56 32.30 -4.48
N ASP A 219 14.55 33.15 -4.31
CA ASP A 219 14.62 34.31 -3.42
C ASP A 219 14.91 33.88 -1.96
N SER A 220 14.26 32.81 -1.51
CA SER A 220 14.46 32.23 -0.17
C SER A 220 15.87 31.65 0.02
N ILE A 221 16.42 31.00 -1.02
CA ILE A 221 17.79 30.47 -1.03
C ILE A 221 18.80 31.63 -0.98
N GLU A 222 18.62 32.67 -1.80
CA GLU A 222 19.51 33.83 -1.81
C GLU A 222 19.54 34.54 -0.45
N GLN A 223 18.39 34.66 0.21
CA GLN A 223 18.33 35.19 1.58
C GLN A 223 19.10 34.30 2.56
N ALA A 224 18.93 32.97 2.49
CA ALA A 224 19.62 32.04 3.36
C ALA A 224 21.16 32.07 3.17
N VAL A 225 21.63 32.28 1.94
CA VAL A 225 23.07 32.49 1.64
C VAL A 225 23.57 33.79 2.27
N ARG A 226 22.83 34.91 2.12
CA ARG A 226 23.20 36.21 2.72
C ARG A 226 23.26 36.15 4.25
N GLU A 227 22.38 35.37 4.86
CA GLU A 227 22.35 35.13 6.32
C GLU A 227 23.41 34.11 6.79
N GLY A 228 24.18 33.51 5.88
CA GLY A 228 25.21 32.52 6.20
C GLY A 228 24.67 31.18 6.68
N ARG A 229 23.38 30.87 6.44
CA ARG A 229 22.76 29.59 6.82
C ARG A 229 23.17 28.44 5.89
N ILE A 230 23.46 28.75 4.63
CA ILE A 230 23.91 27.80 3.60
C ILE A 230 24.99 28.44 2.71
N CYS A 231 25.80 27.62 2.05
CA CYS A 231 26.79 28.07 1.06
C CYS A 231 26.28 27.93 -0.39
N ASP A 232 26.99 28.53 -1.36
CA ASP A 232 26.61 28.52 -2.77
C ASP A 232 26.47 27.10 -3.36
N VAL A 233 27.31 26.16 -2.90
CA VAL A 233 27.22 24.75 -3.32
C VAL A 233 25.92 24.11 -2.84
N GLN A 234 25.51 24.39 -1.60
CA GLN A 234 24.24 23.89 -1.06
C GLN A 234 23.06 24.56 -1.76
N ALA A 235 23.13 25.86 -2.02
CA ALA A 235 22.12 26.61 -2.78
C ALA A 235 21.87 25.99 -4.17
N GLY A 236 22.93 25.67 -4.91
CA GLY A 236 22.81 24.99 -6.20
C GLY A 236 22.16 23.60 -6.09
N LYS A 237 22.49 22.83 -5.05
CA LYS A 237 21.86 21.52 -4.79
C LYS A 237 20.37 21.64 -4.48
N PHE A 238 19.97 22.61 -3.65
CA PHE A 238 18.55 22.83 -3.32
C PHE A 238 17.73 23.22 -4.54
N LEU A 239 18.24 24.13 -5.36
CA LEU A 239 17.54 24.56 -6.56
C LEU A 239 17.37 23.40 -7.54
N LYS A 240 18.46 22.66 -7.81
CA LYS A 240 18.42 21.48 -8.67
C LYS A 240 17.43 20.44 -8.17
N PHE A 241 17.49 20.09 -6.87
CA PHE A 241 16.58 19.13 -6.26
C PHE A 241 15.11 19.53 -6.42
N TYR A 242 14.80 20.81 -6.24
CA TYR A 242 13.44 21.32 -6.39
C TYR A 242 12.96 21.29 -7.85
N GLU A 243 13.81 21.70 -8.79
CA GLU A 243 13.50 21.65 -10.22
C GLU A 243 13.30 20.21 -10.71
N GLU A 244 14.14 19.28 -10.25
CA GLU A 244 14.00 17.84 -10.52
C GLU A 244 12.70 17.30 -9.92
N GLY A 245 12.38 17.65 -8.67
CA GLY A 245 11.12 17.25 -8.04
C GLY A 245 9.88 17.77 -8.76
N LEU A 246 9.92 19.00 -9.29
CA LEU A 246 8.82 19.54 -10.10
C LEU A 246 8.72 18.87 -11.49
N GLY A 247 9.84 18.52 -12.10
CA GLY A 247 9.88 17.82 -13.38
C GLY A 247 9.68 16.30 -13.27
N GLY A 248 9.70 15.77 -12.05
CA GLY A 248 9.59 14.35 -11.74
C GLY A 248 8.17 13.84 -11.92
N TYR A 249 8.08 12.52 -12.07
CA TYR A 249 6.81 11.80 -12.11
C TYR A 249 6.10 11.89 -10.76
N THR A 250 4.77 11.88 -10.74
CA THR A 250 4.00 12.05 -9.50
C THR A 250 4.11 10.87 -8.54
N TYR A 251 4.47 9.68 -9.03
CA TYR A 251 4.61 8.47 -8.23
C TYR A 251 6.00 8.32 -7.60
N LEU A 252 6.11 7.42 -6.63
CA LEU A 252 7.32 7.28 -5.83
C LEU A 252 8.47 6.67 -6.64
N GLU A 253 9.69 7.09 -6.33
CA GLU A 253 10.92 6.48 -6.82
C GLU A 253 11.52 5.60 -5.72
N GLU A 254 12.21 4.53 -6.11
CA GLU A 254 13.06 3.82 -5.15
C GLU A 254 14.16 4.78 -4.67
N PRO A 255 14.51 4.77 -3.37
CA PRO A 255 15.59 5.63 -2.89
C PRO A 255 16.87 5.36 -3.70
N SER A 256 17.41 6.41 -4.32
CA SER A 256 18.68 6.29 -5.05
C SER A 256 19.74 5.75 -4.10
N GLN A 257 20.47 4.72 -4.55
CA GLN A 257 21.65 4.24 -3.84
C GLN A 257 22.80 5.23 -4.08
N ASP A 258 22.71 6.43 -3.51
CA ASP A 258 23.80 7.41 -3.47
C ASP A 258 24.45 7.47 -2.08
#